data_AF-A0A1I7S1U3-F1
#
_entry.id   AF-A0A1I7S1U3-F1
#
_cell.length_a   1.000
_cell.length_b   1.000
_cell.length_c   1.000
_cell.angle_alpha   90.00
_cell.angle_beta   90.00
_cell.angle_gamma   90.00
#
_symmetry.space_group_name_H-M   'P 1'
#
loop_
_entity.id
_entity.type
_entity.pdbx_description
1 polymer ?
#
loop_
_entity_poly.entity_id
_entity_poly.type
_entity_poly.pdbx_seq_one_letter_code
_entity_poly.pdbx_strand_id
1 'polypeptide(L)'
;MAEVVERTEDTEEAFDLRSLDEPPMEVSNEFIELFREFDSEIDGLLLEKAWKQYDQIKQQVLLEGNEKVWMACAFYTNSFQATPYGQDPVYTYSLLKLLRTCNVSVLEFFNKLSRWLDMISASRRLQDHAARVEASLSVSTVIYKKYLRIFRAVFRIHPVTKTSNPITSVTTAELFEFIWIALVALKKCLPAGMEDLMSSYHLLISLVEICFSELRQAESPILNPEFVKLMNPDDSPLDFMCRQFEGVELDAKHMRVYWILPAIRELETKGTLILPNSVNPIQILDSFEENKKNLNELYETQMLKKMEIDERVFISHVIDNVDMVFNESLDGKNNSKNF
;
A
#
# COMPACT_ATOMS: atom_id res chain seq x y z
N MET A 1 23.37 60.96 24.56
CA MET A 1 22.86 60.49 25.87
C MET A 1 21.44 60.04 25.61
N ALA A 2 21.21 58.81 25.16
CA ALA A 2 21.26 57.55 25.92
C ALA A 2 20.13 57.50 26.96
N GLU A 3 18.96 57.03 26.53
CA GLU A 3 18.00 56.35 27.40
C GLU A 3 17.69 55.01 26.73
N VAL A 4 18.08 53.97 27.45
CA VAL A 4 17.98 52.56 27.10
C VAL A 4 16.53 52.14 27.39
N VAL A 5 15.82 51.70 26.36
CA VAL A 5 14.56 50.97 26.52
C VAL A 5 14.91 49.49 26.41
N GLU A 6 15.15 48.87 27.55
CA GLU A 6 15.23 47.41 27.68
C GLU A 6 13.85 46.82 27.35
N ARG A 7 13.79 46.04 26.26
CA ARG A 7 12.69 45.11 26.01
C ARG A 7 12.73 44.03 27.09
N THR A 8 11.64 43.91 27.82
CA THR A 8 11.32 42.77 28.66
C THR A 8 11.41 41.48 27.85
N GLU A 9 12.34 40.60 28.20
CA GLU A 9 12.34 39.20 27.80
C GLU A 9 11.15 38.53 28.49
N ASP A 10 10.12 38.16 27.73
CA ASP A 10 9.09 37.22 28.18
C ASP A 10 9.77 35.86 28.32
N THR A 11 10.12 35.52 29.56
CA THR A 11 10.52 34.17 29.95
C THR A 11 9.33 33.25 29.77
N GLU A 12 9.35 32.40 28.74
CA GLU A 12 8.49 31.23 28.65
C GLU A 12 8.74 30.37 29.90
N GLU A 13 7.79 30.41 30.84
CA GLU A 13 7.75 29.49 31.97
C GLU A 13 7.67 28.07 31.44
N ALA A 14 8.79 27.35 31.54
CA ALA A 14 8.82 25.91 31.38
C ALA A 14 7.83 25.29 32.37
N PHE A 15 6.72 24.78 31.85
CA PHE A 15 5.72 24.04 32.61
C PHE A 15 6.33 22.69 33.01
N ASP A 16 7.09 22.67 34.11
CA ASP A 16 7.66 21.46 34.72
C ASP A 16 6.54 20.65 35.36
N LEU A 17 5.89 19.80 34.55
CA LEU A 17 5.00 18.72 35.01
C LEU A 17 5.83 17.59 35.63
N ARG A 18 6.55 17.87 36.71
CA ARG A 18 6.84 16.87 37.74
C ARG A 18 5.69 16.87 38.72
N SER A 19 4.54 16.35 38.29
CA SER A 19 3.45 16.03 39.20
C SER A 19 3.43 14.53 39.46
N LEU A 20 3.93 14.18 40.65
CA LEU A 20 3.47 13.11 41.54
C LEU A 20 3.77 11.66 41.13
N ASP A 21 4.43 10.97 42.06
CA ASP A 21 4.66 9.52 42.10
C ASP A 21 3.36 8.71 42.01
N GLU A 22 2.78 8.62 40.82
CA GLU A 22 1.95 7.46 40.49
C GLU A 22 2.89 6.24 40.45
N PRO A 23 2.56 5.12 41.13
CA PRO A 23 3.33 3.91 40.97
C PRO A 23 3.40 3.58 39.46
N PRO A 24 4.55 3.06 38.96
CA PRO A 24 4.65 2.70 37.56
C PRO A 24 3.46 1.81 37.21
N MET A 25 2.62 2.30 36.30
CA MET A 25 1.42 1.59 35.87
C MET A 25 1.87 0.25 35.31
N GLU A 26 1.47 -0.84 35.99
CA GLU A 26 1.82 -2.17 35.54
C GLU A 26 1.02 -2.47 34.27
N VAL A 27 1.74 -2.72 33.17
CA VAL A 27 1.13 -3.09 31.90
C VAL A 27 0.47 -4.46 32.04
N SER A 28 -0.79 -4.59 31.62
CA SER A 28 -1.50 -5.87 31.68
C SER A 28 -0.74 -6.97 30.96
N ASN A 29 -0.64 -8.15 31.60
CA ASN A 29 -0.04 -9.33 31.00
C ASN A 29 -0.71 -9.72 29.68
N GLU A 30 -2.04 -9.57 29.58
CA GLU A 30 -2.79 -9.86 28.34
C GLU A 30 -2.35 -8.94 27.20
N PHE A 31 -2.14 -7.66 27.48
CA PHE A 31 -1.66 -6.68 26.50
C PHE A 31 -0.23 -7.01 26.07
N ILE A 32 0.65 -7.32 27.02
CA ILE A 32 2.03 -7.71 26.74
C ILE A 32 2.07 -8.98 25.86
N GLU A 33 1.31 -10.01 26.23
CA GLU A 33 1.27 -11.27 25.49
C GLU A 33 0.77 -11.06 24.05
N LEU A 34 -0.31 -10.28 23.87
CA LEU A 34 -0.84 -9.95 22.55
C LEU A 34 0.20 -9.27 21.66
N PHE A 35 0.90 -8.25 22.18
CA PHE A 35 1.85 -7.51 21.38
C PHE A 35 3.19 -8.24 21.20
N ARG A 36 3.58 -9.12 22.13
CA ARG A 36 4.72 -10.05 21.92
C ARG A 36 4.42 -11.10 20.85
N GLU A 37 3.17 -11.58 20.75
CA GLU A 37 2.74 -12.44 19.64
C GLU A 37 2.79 -11.68 18.31
N PHE A 38 2.43 -10.39 18.33
CA PHE A 38 2.51 -9.53 17.15
C PHE A 38 3.96 -9.34 16.69
N ASP A 39 4.85 -8.92 17.59
CA ASP A 39 6.27 -8.74 17.33
C ASP A 39 7.07 -8.81 18.64
N SER A 40 8.07 -9.69 18.72
CA SER A 40 8.87 -9.89 19.94
C SER A 40 9.79 -8.72 20.26
N GLU A 41 10.11 -7.89 19.26
CA GLU A 41 11.10 -6.80 19.35
C GLU A 41 10.45 -5.43 19.57
N ILE A 42 9.19 -5.39 20.01
CA ILE A 42 8.52 -4.12 20.29
C ILE A 42 9.19 -3.40 21.46
N ASP A 43 9.47 -2.12 21.25
CA ASP A 43 10.00 -1.24 22.27
C ASP A 43 9.07 -1.15 23.49
N GLY A 44 9.60 -1.42 24.68
CA GLY A 44 8.87 -1.36 25.94
C GLY A 44 8.26 0.02 26.21
N LEU A 45 8.92 1.11 25.80
CA LEU A 45 8.40 2.48 25.97
C LEU A 45 7.16 2.72 25.09
N LEU A 46 7.12 2.12 23.90
CA LEU A 46 5.94 2.18 23.04
C LEU A 46 4.77 1.41 23.67
N LEU A 47 5.03 0.21 24.21
CA LEU A 47 4.01 -0.60 24.89
C LEU A 47 3.44 0.11 26.11
N GLU A 48 4.30 0.69 26.95
CA GLU A 48 3.85 1.44 28.14
C GLU A 48 2.97 2.64 27.75
N LYS A 49 3.36 3.40 26.73
CA LYS A 49 2.56 4.54 26.25
C LYS A 49 1.22 4.10 25.66
N ALA A 50 1.22 3.06 24.84
CA ALA A 50 0.01 2.51 24.24
C ALA A 50 -0.95 1.95 25.31
N TRP A 51 -0.43 1.21 26.29
CA TRP A 51 -1.21 0.70 27.41
C TRP A 51 -1.77 1.82 28.27
N LYS A 52 -0.95 2.81 28.64
CA LYS A 52 -1.40 3.95 29.44
C LYS A 52 -2.54 4.69 28.76
N GLN A 53 -2.46 4.96 27.46
CA GLN A 53 -3.55 5.58 26.72
C GLN A 53 -4.79 4.67 26.67
N TYR A 54 -4.61 3.37 26.44
CA TYR A 54 -5.69 2.39 26.42
C TYR A 54 -6.46 2.34 27.75
N ASP A 55 -5.73 2.13 28.85
CA ASP A 55 -6.29 2.01 30.20
C ASP A 55 -7.01 3.29 30.63
N GLN A 56 -6.42 4.46 30.37
CA GLN A 56 -7.05 5.75 30.66
C GLN A 56 -8.41 5.92 29.94
N ILE A 57 -8.49 5.59 28.64
CA ILE A 57 -9.75 5.69 27.90
C ILE A 57 -10.75 4.63 28.38
N LYS A 58 -10.29 3.39 28.64
CA LYS A 58 -11.14 2.30 29.15
C LYS A 58 -11.79 2.64 30.50
N GLN A 59 -11.11 3.41 31.35
CA GLN A 59 -11.67 3.89 32.62
C GLN A 59 -12.72 4.99 32.46
N GLN A 60 -12.68 5.75 31.36
CA GLN A 60 -13.54 6.91 31.12
C GLN A 60 -14.77 6.59 30.25
N VAL A 61 -14.63 5.62 29.34
CA VAL A 61 -15.63 5.32 28.31
C VAL A 61 -15.86 3.81 28.23
N LEU A 62 -17.13 3.41 28.06
CA LEU A 62 -17.46 2.01 27.80
C LEU A 62 -17.03 1.62 26.36
N LEU A 63 -16.01 0.79 26.26
CA LEU A 63 -15.51 0.26 25.00
C LEU A 63 -16.32 -0.98 24.57
N GLU A 64 -17.22 -0.80 23.61
CA GLU A 64 -18.06 -1.89 23.08
C GLU A 64 -17.29 -2.81 22.12
N GLY A 65 -17.58 -4.12 22.18
CA GLY A 65 -17.11 -5.13 21.23
C GLY A 65 -15.81 -5.81 21.64
N ASN A 66 -15.03 -6.28 20.66
CA ASN A 66 -13.75 -6.94 20.88
C ASN A 66 -12.74 -5.97 21.50
N GLU A 67 -12.20 -6.23 22.69
CA GLU A 67 -11.21 -5.34 23.32
C GLU A 67 -9.92 -5.19 22.48
N LYS A 68 -9.53 -6.22 21.73
CA LYS A 68 -8.28 -6.23 20.95
C LYS A 68 -8.25 -5.15 19.87
N VAL A 69 -9.40 -4.76 19.29
CA VAL A 69 -9.42 -3.67 18.29
C VAL A 69 -9.05 -2.33 18.90
N TRP A 70 -9.47 -2.07 20.13
CA TRP A 70 -9.17 -0.85 20.85
C TRP A 70 -7.70 -0.83 21.28
N MET A 71 -7.17 -1.97 21.73
CA MET A 71 -5.73 -2.14 21.98
C MET A 71 -4.90 -1.90 20.70
N ALA A 72 -5.34 -2.43 19.56
CA ALA A 72 -4.70 -2.19 18.27
C ALA A 72 -4.74 -0.72 17.85
N CYS A 73 -5.87 -0.03 18.07
CA CYS A 73 -5.98 1.41 17.83
C CYS A 73 -4.99 2.19 18.70
N ALA A 74 -4.93 1.91 20.00
CA ALA A 74 -4.01 2.55 20.93
C ALA A 74 -2.55 2.35 20.51
N PHE A 75 -2.17 1.12 20.16
CA PHE A 75 -0.83 0.81 19.67
C PHE A 75 -0.51 1.57 18.38
N TYR A 76 -1.36 1.46 17.36
CA TYR A 76 -1.17 2.09 16.06
C TYR A 76 -1.02 3.62 16.18
N THR A 77 -1.88 4.29 16.95
CA THR A 77 -1.80 5.74 17.14
C THR A 77 -0.53 6.15 17.87
N ASN A 78 -0.11 5.41 18.91
CA ASN A 78 1.13 5.71 19.62
C ASN A 78 2.38 5.46 18.77
N SER A 79 2.39 4.41 17.94
CA SER A 79 3.49 4.15 16.99
C SER A 79 3.66 5.33 16.02
N PHE A 80 2.57 5.88 15.49
CA PHE A 80 2.64 7.04 14.59
C PHE A 80 3.03 8.33 15.34
N GLN A 81 2.46 8.54 16.53
CA GLN A 81 2.72 9.75 17.34
C GLN A 81 4.16 9.84 17.83
N ALA A 82 4.85 8.71 18.00
CA ALA A 82 6.28 8.69 18.35
C ALA A 82 7.18 9.34 17.30
N THR A 83 6.70 9.48 16.06
CA THR A 83 7.45 10.07 14.95
C THR A 83 7.33 11.60 14.97
N PRO A 84 8.46 12.34 15.10
CA PRO A 84 8.47 13.79 15.01
C PRO A 84 8.05 14.29 13.62
N TYR A 85 7.60 15.54 13.55
CA TYR A 85 7.20 16.16 12.28
C TYR A 85 8.36 16.19 11.28
N GLY A 86 8.12 15.71 10.06
CA GLY A 86 9.08 15.73 8.96
C GLY A 86 10.24 14.74 9.09
N GLN A 87 10.18 13.81 10.04
CA GLN A 87 11.18 12.75 10.20
C GLN A 87 10.64 11.40 9.72
N ASP A 88 11.57 10.49 9.44
CA ASP A 88 11.24 9.09 9.17
C ASP A 88 10.59 8.44 10.41
N PRO A 89 9.68 7.48 10.23
CA PRO A 89 9.03 6.82 11.35
C PRO A 89 10.01 6.15 12.29
N VAL A 90 9.84 6.39 13.59
CA VAL A 90 10.62 5.71 14.64
C VAL A 90 10.24 4.23 14.71
N TYR A 91 8.96 3.94 14.52
CA TYR A 91 8.41 2.59 14.57
C TYR A 91 7.72 2.27 13.24
N THR A 92 8.15 1.18 12.60
CA THR A 92 7.59 0.69 11.34
C THR A 92 7.05 -0.72 11.53
N TYR A 93 5.72 -0.83 11.66
CA TYR A 93 5.03 -2.07 11.95
C TYR A 93 4.00 -2.36 10.86
N SER A 94 3.86 -3.62 10.45
CA SER A 94 2.83 -4.02 9.49
C SER A 94 1.45 -3.94 10.14
N LEU A 95 0.62 -3.00 9.67
CA LEU A 95 -0.76 -2.87 10.15
C LEU A 95 -1.55 -4.14 9.88
N LEU A 96 -1.38 -4.78 8.71
CA LEU A 96 -2.10 -6.02 8.41
C LEU A 96 -1.70 -7.18 9.34
N LYS A 97 -0.42 -7.30 9.71
CA LYS A 97 0.03 -8.29 10.70
C LYS A 97 -0.58 -7.99 12.08
N LEU A 98 -0.62 -6.72 12.49
CA LEU A 98 -1.27 -6.30 13.74
C LEU A 98 -2.74 -6.71 13.79
N LEU A 99 -3.49 -6.42 12.74
CA LEU A 99 -4.91 -6.75 12.66
C LEU A 99 -5.15 -8.27 12.69
N ARG A 100 -4.31 -9.05 12.00
CA ARG A 100 -4.37 -10.51 12.04
C ARG A 100 -4.11 -11.07 13.44
N THR A 101 -3.09 -10.58 14.13
CA THR A 101 -2.80 -10.97 15.53
C THR A 101 -3.97 -10.62 16.46
N CYS A 102 -4.62 -9.47 16.23
CA CYS A 102 -5.78 -9.06 17.01
C CYS A 102 -7.08 -9.77 16.61
N ASN A 103 -7.07 -10.55 15.51
CA ASN A 103 -8.25 -11.14 14.88
C ASN A 103 -9.33 -10.08 14.57
N VAL A 104 -8.93 -8.98 13.94
CA VAL A 104 -9.76 -7.83 13.60
C VAL A 104 -9.78 -7.64 12.09
N SER A 105 -10.95 -7.38 11.49
CA SER A 105 -11.02 -7.05 10.07
C SER A 105 -10.58 -5.62 9.80
N VAL A 106 -10.14 -5.32 8.58
CA VAL A 106 -9.72 -3.98 8.19
C VAL A 106 -10.89 -2.98 8.34
N LEU A 107 -12.11 -3.38 7.95
CA LEU A 107 -13.31 -2.56 8.13
C LEU A 107 -13.63 -2.30 9.61
N GLU A 108 -13.55 -3.32 10.47
CA GLU A 108 -13.76 -3.14 11.91
C GLU A 108 -12.72 -2.17 12.49
N PHE A 109 -11.46 -2.33 12.10
CA PHE A 109 -10.37 -1.47 12.54
C PHE A 109 -10.62 0.00 12.20
N PHE A 110 -10.91 0.37 10.94
CA PHE A 110 -11.12 1.78 10.58
C PHE A 110 -12.36 2.39 11.25
N ASN A 111 -13.45 1.61 11.38
CA ASN A 111 -14.63 2.05 12.13
C ASN A 111 -14.31 2.37 13.60
N LYS A 112 -13.46 1.55 14.24
CA LYS A 112 -13.06 1.74 15.64
C LYS A 112 -11.97 2.81 15.77
N LEU A 113 -11.06 2.91 14.82
CA LEU A 113 -10.02 3.92 14.78
C LEU A 113 -10.62 5.32 14.70
N SER A 114 -11.65 5.55 13.88
CA SER A 114 -12.34 6.85 13.85
C SER A 114 -12.84 7.26 15.25
N ARG A 115 -13.50 6.34 15.97
CA ARG A 115 -13.99 6.60 17.33
C ARG A 115 -12.84 6.78 18.32
N TRP A 116 -11.78 5.99 18.16
CA TRP A 116 -10.58 6.08 18.99
C TRP A 116 -9.94 7.46 18.89
N LEU A 117 -9.79 7.99 17.66
CA LEU A 117 -9.24 9.32 17.39
C LEU A 117 -10.07 10.42 18.07
N ASP A 118 -11.40 10.30 18.07
CA ASP A 118 -12.28 11.23 18.79
C ASP A 118 -12.08 11.15 20.30
N MET A 119 -12.03 9.93 20.87
CA MET A 119 -11.86 9.71 22.31
C MET A 119 -10.53 10.26 22.83
N ILE A 120 -9.44 10.08 22.09
CA ILE A 120 -8.11 10.60 22.49
C ILE A 120 -7.91 12.08 22.13
N SER A 121 -8.93 12.75 21.56
CA SER A 121 -8.81 14.12 21.04
C SER A 121 -7.60 14.28 20.12
N ALA A 122 -7.48 13.36 19.15
CA ALA A 122 -6.29 13.20 18.31
C ALA A 122 -5.90 14.50 17.59
N SER A 123 -4.59 14.74 17.47
CA SER A 123 -4.07 15.86 16.68
C SER A 123 -4.54 15.78 15.22
N ARG A 124 -4.65 16.94 14.56
CA ARG A 124 -5.03 17.01 13.14
C ARG A 124 -4.11 16.16 12.25
N ARG A 125 -2.80 16.11 12.54
CA ARG A 125 -1.84 15.26 11.83
C ARG A 125 -2.24 13.79 11.86
N LEU A 126 -2.60 13.28 13.03
CA LEU A 126 -2.95 11.87 13.21
C LEU A 126 -4.30 11.56 12.56
N GLN A 127 -5.28 12.46 12.67
CA GLN A 127 -6.57 12.32 11.96
C GLN A 127 -6.37 12.28 10.43
N ASP A 128 -5.61 13.24 9.89
CA ASP A 128 -5.34 13.30 8.45
C ASP A 128 -4.53 12.08 7.98
N HIS A 129 -3.63 11.53 8.82
CA HIS A 129 -2.92 10.31 8.52
C HIS A 129 -3.87 9.11 8.39
N ALA A 130 -4.69 8.84 9.42
CA ALA A 130 -5.65 7.75 9.40
C ALA A 130 -6.60 7.84 8.20
N ALA A 131 -7.14 9.02 7.93
CA ALA A 131 -8.01 9.27 6.77
C ALA A 131 -7.30 9.00 5.43
N ARG A 132 -6.01 9.36 5.30
CA ARG A 132 -5.23 9.05 4.08
C ARG A 132 -5.01 7.55 3.90
N VAL A 133 -4.70 6.81 4.98
CA VAL A 133 -4.50 5.36 4.90
C VAL A 133 -5.80 4.67 4.46
N GLU A 134 -6.95 5.05 5.03
CA GLU A 134 -8.26 4.53 4.66
C GLU A 134 -8.65 4.87 3.22
N ALA A 135 -8.40 6.12 2.80
CA ALA A 135 -8.66 6.57 1.42
C ALA A 135 -7.77 5.83 0.40
N SER A 136 -6.47 5.64 0.69
CA SER A 136 -5.56 4.88 -0.17
C SER A 136 -6.07 3.45 -0.38
N LEU A 137 -6.52 2.79 0.69
CA LEU A 137 -7.07 1.44 0.59
C LEU A 137 -8.38 1.39 -0.22
N SER A 138 -9.25 2.40 -0.03
CA SER A 138 -10.50 2.52 -0.78
C SER A 138 -10.25 2.66 -2.29
N VAL A 139 -9.26 3.48 -2.67
CA VAL A 139 -8.79 3.58 -4.06
C VAL A 139 -8.33 2.22 -4.57
N SER A 140 -7.45 1.53 -3.83
CA SER A 140 -6.93 0.22 -4.24
C SER A 140 -8.00 -0.84 -4.39
N THR A 141 -9.05 -0.80 -3.58
CA THR A 141 -10.21 -1.69 -3.72
C THR A 141 -10.92 -1.51 -5.07
N VAL A 142 -11.09 -0.26 -5.51
CA VAL A 142 -11.70 0.04 -6.81
C VAL A 142 -10.77 -0.34 -7.96
N ILE A 143 -9.49 -0.01 -7.82
CA ILE A 143 -8.45 -0.32 -8.81
C ILE A 143 -8.27 -1.83 -8.98
N TYR A 144 -8.33 -2.62 -7.90
CA TYR A 144 -8.25 -4.07 -7.97
C TYR A 144 -9.40 -4.68 -8.79
N LYS A 145 -10.63 -4.18 -8.63
CA LYS A 145 -11.78 -4.61 -9.45
C LYS A 145 -11.59 -4.27 -10.93
N LYS A 146 -11.04 -3.09 -11.22
CA LYS A 146 -10.69 -2.70 -12.60
C LYS A 146 -9.57 -3.59 -13.15
N TYR A 147 -8.58 -3.92 -12.32
CA TYR A 147 -7.48 -4.80 -12.68
C TYR A 147 -7.97 -6.20 -13.06
N LEU A 148 -8.84 -6.83 -12.25
CA LEU A 148 -9.44 -8.12 -12.58
C LEU A 148 -10.12 -8.11 -13.95
N ARG A 149 -10.94 -7.09 -14.23
CA ARG A 149 -11.64 -6.96 -15.53
C ARG A 149 -10.68 -6.82 -16.70
N ILE A 150 -9.67 -5.96 -16.57
CA ILE A 150 -8.65 -5.75 -17.62
C ILE A 150 -7.87 -7.05 -17.83
N PHE A 151 -7.39 -7.67 -16.74
CA PHE A 151 -6.54 -8.85 -16.81
C PHE A 151 -7.23 -10.02 -17.51
N ARG A 152 -8.51 -10.28 -17.19
CA ARG A 152 -9.34 -11.31 -17.83
C ARG A 152 -9.57 -11.09 -19.32
N ALA A 153 -9.65 -9.84 -19.74
CA ALA A 153 -9.83 -9.50 -21.14
C ALA A 153 -8.53 -9.70 -21.92
N VAL A 154 -7.41 -9.21 -21.37
CA VAL A 154 -6.10 -9.15 -22.06
C VAL A 154 -5.37 -10.50 -22.05
N PHE A 155 -5.46 -11.26 -20.95
CA PHE A 155 -4.71 -12.49 -20.74
C PHE A 155 -5.63 -13.70 -20.61
N ARG A 156 -5.05 -14.90 -20.73
CA ARG A 156 -5.71 -16.18 -20.53
C ARG A 156 -4.84 -17.12 -19.71
N ILE A 157 -5.45 -18.15 -19.15
CA ILE A 157 -4.73 -19.25 -18.54
C ILE A 157 -4.07 -20.07 -19.66
N HIS A 158 -2.76 -20.28 -19.54
CA HIS A 158 -2.02 -21.15 -20.44
C HIS A 158 -1.09 -22.05 -19.61
N PRO A 159 -1.05 -23.38 -19.84
CA PRO A 159 -0.13 -24.26 -19.15
C PRO A 159 1.31 -23.90 -19.53
N VAL A 160 2.20 -23.79 -18.53
CA VAL A 160 3.58 -23.38 -18.78
C VAL A 160 4.32 -24.45 -19.55
N THR A 161 4.90 -24.07 -20.69
CA THR A 161 6.00 -24.80 -21.30
C THR A 161 7.26 -24.04 -20.97
N LYS A 162 8.14 -24.59 -20.11
CA LYS A 162 9.43 -23.93 -19.81
C LYS A 162 10.20 -23.79 -21.11
N THR A 163 10.47 -22.56 -21.50
CA THR A 163 11.24 -22.23 -22.71
C THR A 163 12.57 -21.59 -22.30
N SER A 164 13.50 -21.43 -23.24
CA SER A 164 14.73 -20.68 -22.99
C SER A 164 14.51 -19.17 -22.91
N ASN A 165 13.37 -18.66 -23.37
CA ASN A 165 13.03 -17.24 -23.29
C ASN A 165 12.32 -16.96 -21.94
N PRO A 166 12.85 -16.06 -21.10
CA PRO A 166 12.25 -15.71 -19.81
C PRO A 166 10.80 -15.24 -19.94
N ILE A 167 10.50 -14.38 -20.93
CA ILE A 167 9.18 -13.76 -21.13
C ILE A 167 8.10 -14.80 -21.43
N THR A 168 8.42 -15.81 -22.25
CA THR A 168 7.49 -16.90 -22.60
C THR A 168 7.40 -17.98 -21.54
N SER A 169 8.23 -17.90 -20.49
CA SER A 169 8.22 -18.82 -19.35
C SER A 169 7.41 -18.30 -18.16
N VAL A 170 7.03 -17.02 -18.16
CA VAL A 170 6.17 -16.39 -17.14
C VAL A 170 4.77 -17.01 -17.18
N THR A 171 4.30 -17.49 -16.04
CA THR A 171 2.94 -18.01 -15.88
C THR A 171 1.90 -16.88 -15.84
N THR A 172 0.65 -17.19 -16.16
CA THR A 172 -0.47 -16.25 -15.97
C THR A 172 -0.59 -15.79 -14.51
N ALA A 173 -0.31 -16.66 -13.54
CA ALA A 173 -0.38 -16.34 -12.11
C ALA A 173 0.73 -15.37 -11.68
N GLU A 174 1.96 -15.65 -12.10
CA GLU A 174 3.13 -14.81 -11.83
C GLU A 174 2.96 -13.42 -12.47
N LEU A 175 2.46 -13.35 -13.70
CA LEU A 175 2.16 -12.07 -14.35
C LEU A 175 1.09 -11.29 -13.57
N PHE A 176 0.04 -11.99 -13.11
CA PHE A 176 -1.04 -11.37 -12.34
C PHE A 176 -0.50 -10.72 -11.05
N GLU A 177 0.34 -11.46 -10.33
CA GLU A 177 1.00 -10.95 -9.12
C GLU A 177 1.96 -9.80 -9.44
N PHE A 178 2.81 -9.97 -10.46
CA PHE A 178 3.81 -8.98 -10.85
C PHE A 178 3.20 -7.63 -11.21
N ILE A 179 2.15 -7.59 -12.04
CA ILE A 179 1.50 -6.33 -12.42
C ILE A 179 0.93 -5.62 -11.19
N TRP A 180 0.33 -6.36 -10.25
CA TRP A 180 -0.19 -5.76 -9.02
C TRP A 180 0.93 -5.21 -8.13
N ILE A 181 2.01 -5.98 -7.94
CA ILE A 181 3.19 -5.53 -7.19
C ILE A 181 3.80 -4.27 -7.82
N ALA A 182 4.01 -4.28 -9.14
CA ALA A 182 4.53 -3.13 -9.87
C ALA A 182 3.61 -1.90 -9.74
N LEU A 183 2.30 -2.10 -9.81
CA LEU A 183 1.30 -1.05 -9.60
C LEU A 183 1.43 -0.43 -8.22
N VAL A 184 1.41 -1.23 -7.15
CA VAL A 184 1.45 -0.68 -5.79
C VAL A 184 2.80 -0.06 -5.47
N ALA A 185 3.91 -0.60 -5.99
CA ALA A 185 5.25 -0.01 -5.84
C ALA A 185 5.34 1.35 -6.55
N LEU A 186 4.95 1.42 -7.83
CA LEU A 186 5.03 2.66 -8.61
C LEU A 186 4.02 3.70 -8.15
N LYS A 187 2.84 3.30 -7.67
CA LYS A 187 1.85 4.22 -7.08
C LYS A 187 2.48 5.00 -5.92
N LYS A 188 3.30 4.34 -5.09
CA LYS A 188 3.97 4.97 -3.94
C LYS A 188 5.17 5.84 -4.32
N CYS A 189 5.62 5.78 -5.59
CA CYS A 189 6.58 6.70 -6.17
C CYS A 189 5.94 7.97 -6.77
N LEU A 190 4.61 8.04 -6.86
CA LEU A 190 3.93 9.23 -7.35
C LEU A 190 4.08 10.40 -6.36
N PRO A 191 4.01 11.66 -6.83
CA PRO A 191 3.99 12.81 -5.95
C PRO A 191 2.82 12.75 -4.95
N ALA A 192 3.03 13.36 -3.79
CA ALA A 192 1.98 13.49 -2.78
C ALA A 192 0.71 14.13 -3.39
N GLY A 193 -0.43 13.47 -3.19
CA GLY A 193 -1.72 13.91 -3.73
C GLY A 193 -2.10 13.31 -5.08
N MET A 194 -1.20 12.59 -5.77
CA MET A 194 -1.49 11.86 -7.02
C MET A 194 -1.82 10.39 -6.80
N GLU A 195 -1.95 9.93 -5.56
CA GLU A 195 -2.40 8.57 -5.23
C GLU A 195 -3.95 8.44 -5.31
N ASP A 196 -4.59 9.29 -6.12
CA ASP A 196 -6.03 9.29 -6.34
C ASP A 196 -6.48 8.17 -7.29
N LEU A 197 -7.80 8.01 -7.42
CA LEU A 197 -8.41 6.97 -8.25
C LEU A 197 -8.06 7.11 -9.74
N MET A 198 -8.08 8.32 -10.29
CA MET A 198 -7.84 8.57 -11.71
C MET A 198 -6.38 8.31 -12.07
N SER A 199 -5.45 8.83 -11.27
CA SER A 199 -4.02 8.62 -11.43
C SER A 199 -3.66 7.13 -11.30
N SER A 200 -4.18 6.45 -10.27
CA SER A 200 -3.95 5.01 -10.08
C SER A 200 -4.52 4.17 -11.22
N TYR A 201 -5.63 4.60 -11.82
CA TYR A 201 -6.25 3.90 -12.94
C TYR A 201 -5.44 4.00 -14.23
N HIS A 202 -4.95 5.19 -14.57
CA HIS A 202 -4.09 5.37 -15.74
C HIS A 202 -2.71 4.72 -15.57
N LEU A 203 -2.20 4.65 -14.33
CA LEU A 203 -1.01 3.86 -14.00
C LEU A 203 -1.26 2.37 -14.27
N LEU A 204 -2.40 1.82 -13.83
CA LEU A 204 -2.78 0.43 -14.09
C LEU A 204 -2.88 0.12 -15.59
N ILE A 205 -3.63 0.92 -16.37
CA ILE A 205 -3.74 0.71 -17.82
C ILE A 205 -2.36 0.72 -18.46
N SER A 206 -1.53 1.69 -18.08
CA SER A 206 -0.19 1.83 -18.64
C SER A 206 0.72 0.64 -18.32
N LEU A 207 0.64 0.07 -17.11
CA LEU A 207 1.43 -1.09 -16.73
C LEU A 207 0.98 -2.36 -17.45
N VAL A 208 -0.34 -2.57 -17.57
CA VAL A 208 -0.87 -3.69 -18.35
C VAL A 208 -0.46 -3.56 -19.82
N GLU A 209 -0.48 -2.36 -20.39
CA GLU A 209 -0.03 -2.12 -21.75
C GLU A 209 1.45 -2.47 -21.96
N ILE A 210 2.34 -2.07 -21.04
CA ILE A 210 3.77 -2.40 -21.13
C ILE A 210 3.95 -3.92 -21.20
N CYS A 211 3.34 -4.65 -20.25
CA CYS A 211 3.39 -6.11 -20.24
C CYS A 211 2.78 -6.72 -21.50
N PHE A 212 1.63 -6.21 -21.96
CA PHE A 212 0.97 -6.67 -23.18
C PHE A 212 1.87 -6.51 -24.41
N SER A 213 2.53 -5.36 -24.56
CA SER A 213 3.41 -5.06 -25.68
C SER A 213 4.65 -5.97 -25.70
N GLU A 214 5.30 -6.18 -24.56
CA GLU A 214 6.43 -7.12 -24.43
C GLU A 214 6.02 -8.57 -24.73
N LEU A 215 4.90 -9.03 -24.16
CA LEU A 215 4.38 -10.37 -24.38
C LEU A 215 3.95 -10.61 -25.83
N ARG A 216 3.41 -9.58 -26.48
CA ARG A 216 3.01 -9.65 -27.89
C ARG A 216 4.23 -9.77 -28.80
N GLN A 217 5.28 -9.00 -28.52
CA GLN A 217 6.55 -9.09 -29.23
C GLN A 217 7.20 -10.47 -29.06
N ALA A 218 7.09 -11.06 -27.87
CA ALA A 218 7.59 -12.40 -27.59
C ALA A 218 6.66 -13.54 -28.08
N GLU A 219 5.55 -13.21 -28.76
CA GLU A 219 4.51 -14.15 -29.19
C GLU A 219 4.01 -15.06 -28.05
N SER A 220 3.93 -14.50 -26.84
CA SER A 220 3.63 -15.27 -25.63
C SER A 220 2.21 -15.85 -25.66
N PRO A 221 2.04 -17.14 -25.32
CA PRO A 221 0.75 -17.80 -25.45
C PRO A 221 -0.25 -17.42 -24.35
N ILE A 222 0.19 -16.69 -23.31
CA ILE A 222 -0.66 -16.20 -22.22
C ILE A 222 -1.56 -15.02 -22.64
N LEU A 223 -1.28 -14.39 -23.78
CA LEU A 223 -2.18 -13.38 -24.35
C LEU A 223 -3.47 -14.02 -24.83
N ASN A 224 -4.60 -13.34 -24.60
CA ASN A 224 -5.88 -13.73 -25.14
C ASN A 224 -5.91 -13.45 -26.66
N PRO A 225 -5.99 -14.46 -27.54
CA PRO A 225 -5.94 -14.24 -28.98
C PRO A 225 -7.12 -13.42 -29.50
N GLU A 226 -8.29 -13.54 -28.88
CA GLU A 226 -9.45 -12.76 -29.29
C GLU A 226 -9.25 -11.27 -28.99
N PHE A 227 -8.63 -10.94 -27.85
CA PHE A 227 -8.28 -9.56 -27.54
C PHE A 227 -7.21 -9.01 -28.48
N VAL A 228 -6.17 -9.80 -28.80
CA VAL A 228 -5.11 -9.40 -29.75
C VAL A 228 -5.69 -9.09 -31.13
N LYS A 229 -6.69 -9.85 -31.60
CA LYS A 229 -7.36 -9.63 -32.90
C LYS A 229 -8.18 -8.34 -32.97
N LEU A 230 -8.64 -7.81 -31.84
CA LEU A 230 -9.43 -6.57 -31.80
C LEU A 230 -8.57 -5.32 -32.07
N MET A 231 -7.26 -5.41 -31.86
CA MET A 231 -6.35 -4.29 -32.04
C MET A 231 -5.89 -4.20 -33.50
N ASN A 232 -6.06 -3.04 -34.13
CA ASN A 232 -5.51 -2.82 -35.46
C ASN A 232 -3.98 -2.77 -35.39
N PRO A 233 -3.24 -3.28 -36.39
CA PRO A 233 -1.78 -3.23 -36.41
C PRO A 233 -1.20 -1.82 -36.28
N ASP A 234 -1.91 -0.81 -36.77
CA ASP A 234 -1.46 0.59 -36.77
C ASP A 234 -1.87 1.36 -35.49
N ASP A 235 -2.69 0.76 -34.62
CA ASP A 235 -3.09 1.40 -33.38
C ASP A 235 -1.92 1.46 -32.38
N SER A 236 -1.80 2.56 -31.64
CA SER A 236 -1.00 2.55 -30.42
C SER A 236 -1.63 1.58 -29.42
N PRO A 237 -0.88 0.62 -28.83
CA PRO A 237 -1.43 -0.27 -27.82
C PRO A 237 -2.05 0.48 -26.64
N LEU A 238 -1.48 1.61 -26.23
CA LEU A 238 -2.02 2.42 -25.13
C LEU A 238 -3.35 3.06 -25.49
N ASP A 239 -3.48 3.65 -26.69
CA ASP A 239 -4.74 4.24 -27.16
C ASP A 239 -5.82 3.17 -27.29
N PHE A 240 -5.46 2.00 -27.83
CA PHE A 240 -6.35 0.85 -27.89
C PHE A 240 -6.83 0.42 -26.50
N MET A 241 -5.92 0.25 -25.53
CA MET A 241 -6.27 -0.12 -24.15
C MET A 241 -7.18 0.92 -23.50
N CYS A 242 -6.90 2.22 -23.67
CA CYS A 242 -7.75 3.30 -23.17
C CYS A 242 -9.16 3.21 -23.75
N ARG A 243 -9.31 3.00 -25.07
CA ARG A 243 -10.63 2.84 -25.70
C ARG A 243 -11.39 1.61 -25.22
N GLN A 244 -10.70 0.47 -25.04
CA GLN A 244 -11.32 -0.77 -24.58
C GLN A 244 -11.78 -0.71 -23.12
N PHE A 245 -11.06 0.05 -22.28
CA PHE A 245 -11.31 0.05 -20.84
C PHE A 245 -11.84 1.37 -20.29
N GLU A 246 -12.20 2.33 -21.14
CA GLU A 246 -12.71 3.66 -20.73
C GLU A 246 -11.65 4.49 -19.99
N GLY A 247 -10.38 4.37 -20.40
CA GLY A 247 -9.30 5.27 -20.00
C GLY A 247 -9.27 6.54 -20.85
N VAL A 248 -8.78 7.64 -20.29
CA VAL A 248 -8.59 8.90 -21.03
C VAL A 248 -7.21 8.87 -21.69
N GLU A 249 -7.18 8.81 -23.03
CA GLU A 249 -5.93 8.65 -23.80
C GLU A 249 -4.88 9.71 -23.46
N LEU A 250 -5.29 10.98 -23.31
CA LEU A 250 -4.38 12.09 -23.00
C LEU A 250 -3.79 11.95 -21.60
N ASP A 251 -4.58 11.54 -20.62
CA ASP A 251 -4.14 11.34 -19.24
C ASP A 251 -3.21 10.12 -19.14
N ALA A 252 -3.50 9.04 -19.88
CA ALA A 252 -2.62 7.87 -19.96
C ALA A 252 -1.26 8.22 -20.59
N LYS A 253 -1.26 8.98 -21.68
CA LYS A 253 -0.04 9.48 -22.33
C LYS A 253 0.75 10.40 -21.38
N HIS A 254 0.06 11.30 -20.66
CA HIS A 254 0.68 12.15 -19.66
C HIS A 254 1.30 11.31 -18.52
N MET A 255 0.56 10.32 -18.00
CA MET A 255 1.03 9.38 -16.98
C MET A 255 2.27 8.62 -17.43
N ARG A 256 2.29 8.13 -18.68
CA ARG A 256 3.44 7.44 -19.26
C ARG A 256 4.68 8.34 -19.32
N VAL A 257 4.53 9.55 -19.85
CA VAL A 257 5.66 10.44 -20.15
C VAL A 257 6.22 11.11 -18.90
N TYR A 258 5.36 11.60 -18.01
CA TYR A 258 5.77 12.46 -16.89
C TYR A 258 5.93 11.71 -15.56
N TRP A 259 5.39 10.49 -15.44
CA TRP A 259 5.46 9.74 -14.18
C TRP A 259 6.12 8.38 -14.33
N ILE A 260 5.60 7.52 -15.22
CA ILE A 260 6.11 6.15 -15.35
C ILE A 260 7.55 6.15 -15.89
N LEU A 261 7.83 6.87 -16.98
CA LEU A 261 9.18 6.91 -17.55
C LEU A 261 10.23 7.49 -16.58
N PRO A 262 9.98 8.64 -15.91
CA PRO A 262 10.91 9.13 -14.89
C PRO A 262 11.10 8.16 -13.73
N ALA A 263 10.02 7.56 -13.21
CA ALA A 263 10.10 6.59 -12.12
C ALA A 263 10.91 5.35 -12.51
N ILE A 264 10.67 4.78 -13.69
CA ILE A 264 11.41 3.62 -14.19
C ILE A 264 12.90 3.94 -14.33
N ARG A 265 13.26 5.09 -14.89
CA ARG A 265 14.66 5.53 -15.00
C ARG A 265 15.34 5.72 -13.65
N GLU A 266 14.62 6.27 -12.68
CA GLU A 266 15.12 6.41 -11.32
C GLU A 266 15.35 5.04 -10.66
N LEU A 267 14.40 4.11 -10.81
CA LEU A 267 14.51 2.76 -10.28
C LEU A 267 15.63 1.96 -10.95
N GLU A 268 15.83 2.13 -12.26
CA GLU A 268 16.96 1.56 -12.99
C GLU A 268 18.30 2.13 -12.50
N THR A 269 18.38 3.45 -12.34
CA THR A 269 19.59 4.12 -11.82
C THR A 269 19.95 3.63 -10.41
N LYS A 270 18.94 3.31 -9.59
CA LYS A 270 19.11 2.73 -8.24
C LYS A 270 19.39 1.22 -8.26
N GLY A 271 19.35 0.57 -9.42
CA GLY A 271 19.49 -0.88 -9.56
C GLY A 271 18.29 -1.68 -9.06
N THR A 272 17.16 -1.03 -8.77
CA THR A 272 15.91 -1.72 -8.39
C THR A 272 15.29 -2.42 -9.59
N LEU A 273 15.26 -1.75 -10.75
CA LEU A 273 14.84 -2.36 -12.02
C LEU A 273 16.05 -2.68 -12.89
N ILE A 274 16.04 -3.88 -13.45
CA ILE A 274 17.02 -4.36 -14.42
C ILE A 274 16.33 -4.38 -15.78
N LEU A 275 16.75 -3.48 -16.66
CA LEU A 275 16.21 -3.31 -18.00
C LEU A 275 17.33 -3.55 -19.02
N PRO A 276 17.08 -4.30 -20.11
CA PRO A 276 18.03 -4.39 -21.21
C PRO A 276 18.07 -3.10 -22.04
N ASN A 277 16.99 -2.31 -22.02
CA ASN A 277 16.90 -1.00 -22.66
C ASN A 277 16.05 -0.05 -21.79
N SER A 278 16.57 1.17 -21.55
CA SER A 278 16.05 2.14 -20.58
C SER A 278 15.00 3.12 -21.12
N VAL A 279 14.78 3.15 -22.44
CA VAL A 279 14.06 4.29 -23.07
C VAL A 279 12.83 3.88 -23.87
N ASN A 280 12.90 2.88 -24.77
CA ASN A 280 11.76 2.39 -25.55
C ASN A 280 12.14 1.14 -26.40
N PRO A 281 11.35 0.05 -26.38
CA PRO A 281 10.26 -0.23 -25.44
C PRO A 281 10.77 -0.35 -24.00
N ILE A 282 9.90 -0.06 -23.04
CA ILE A 282 10.14 -0.41 -21.64
C ILE A 282 10.08 -1.94 -21.58
N GLN A 283 11.14 -2.58 -21.07
CA GLN A 283 11.30 -4.03 -21.06
C GLN A 283 11.44 -4.57 -19.63
N ILE A 284 10.34 -4.56 -18.87
CA ILE A 284 10.33 -4.94 -17.45
C ILE A 284 10.26 -6.46 -17.24
N LEU A 285 9.83 -7.24 -18.24
CA LEU A 285 9.69 -8.69 -18.13
C LEU A 285 10.96 -9.46 -18.49
N ASP A 286 11.95 -8.83 -19.11
CA ASP A 286 13.22 -9.50 -19.47
C ASP A 286 13.98 -10.02 -18.25
N SER A 287 13.97 -9.26 -17.15
CA SER A 287 14.54 -9.66 -15.84
C SER A 287 13.43 -9.94 -14.81
N PHE A 288 12.38 -10.66 -15.23
CA PHE A 288 11.13 -10.84 -14.50
C PHE A 288 11.31 -11.17 -13.01
N GLU A 289 12.03 -12.25 -12.67
CA GLU A 289 12.18 -12.72 -11.29
C GLU A 289 12.86 -11.68 -10.38
N GLU A 290 13.95 -11.07 -10.86
CA GLU A 290 14.70 -10.08 -10.09
C GLU A 290 13.89 -8.78 -9.96
N ASN A 291 13.25 -8.33 -11.04
CA ASN A 291 12.39 -7.14 -11.02
C ASN A 291 11.19 -7.33 -10.08
N LYS A 292 10.55 -8.51 -10.10
CA LYS A 292 9.44 -8.86 -9.20
C LYS A 292 9.89 -8.78 -7.74
N LYS A 293 11.01 -9.43 -7.41
CA LYS A 293 11.60 -9.43 -6.07
C LYS A 293 11.92 -8.02 -5.60
N ASN A 294 12.63 -7.24 -6.42
CA ASN A 294 13.07 -5.89 -6.06
C ASN A 294 11.90 -4.92 -5.89
N LEU A 295 10.89 -4.99 -6.76
CA LEU A 295 9.67 -4.18 -6.62
C LEU A 295 8.87 -4.57 -5.37
N ASN A 296 8.86 -5.85 -5.02
CA ASN A 296 8.21 -6.32 -3.79
C ASN A 296 8.91 -5.76 -2.54
N GLU A 297 10.24 -5.80 -2.49
CA GLU A 297 11.04 -5.23 -1.39
C GLU A 297 10.92 -3.70 -1.31
N LEU A 298 10.90 -3.02 -2.47
CA LEU A 298 10.65 -1.59 -2.56
C LEU A 298 9.29 -1.23 -1.96
N TYR A 299 8.23 -1.92 -2.40
CA TYR A 299 6.88 -1.67 -1.91
C TYR A 299 6.76 -1.93 -0.41
N GLU A 300 7.33 -3.04 0.08
CA GLU A 300 7.33 -3.38 1.51
C GLU A 300 7.97 -2.27 2.35
N THR A 301 9.13 -1.78 1.92
CA THR A 301 9.82 -0.67 2.59
C THR A 301 8.96 0.60 2.59
N GLN A 302 8.36 0.95 1.46
CA GLN A 302 7.51 2.15 1.33
C GLN A 302 6.24 2.06 2.18
N MET A 303 5.57 0.90 2.18
CA MET A 303 4.34 0.64 2.93
C MET A 303 4.61 0.67 4.44
N LEU A 304 5.68 0.04 4.91
CA LEU A 304 6.08 0.06 6.32
C LEU A 304 6.41 1.47 6.80
N LYS A 305 7.14 2.26 5.98
CA LYS A 305 7.43 3.67 6.27
C LYS A 305 6.18 4.54 6.31
N LYS A 306 5.15 4.22 5.53
CA LYS A 306 3.88 4.96 5.56
C LYS A 306 2.89 4.40 6.59
N MET A 307 3.21 3.30 7.29
CA MET A 307 2.30 2.60 8.21
C MET A 307 0.92 2.31 7.57
N GLU A 308 0.95 1.92 6.30
CA GLU A 308 -0.26 1.65 5.51
C GLU A 308 -0.66 0.17 5.56
N ILE A 309 -1.85 -0.13 5.04
CA ILE A 309 -2.28 -1.51 4.81
C ILE A 309 -1.45 -2.10 3.67
N ASP A 310 -0.98 -3.34 3.86
CA ASP A 310 -0.33 -4.10 2.79
C ASP A 310 -1.35 -4.48 1.71
N GLU A 311 -1.32 -3.76 0.60
CA GLU A 311 -2.20 -3.91 -0.55
C GLU A 311 -1.94 -5.22 -1.33
N ARG A 312 -0.88 -5.98 -1.03
CA ARG A 312 -0.69 -7.34 -1.58
C ARG A 312 -1.73 -8.32 -1.03
N VAL A 313 -2.47 -7.96 0.02
CA VAL A 313 -3.62 -8.76 0.51
C VAL A 313 -4.67 -9.01 -0.57
N PHE A 314 -4.81 -8.11 -1.56
CA PHE A 314 -5.75 -8.31 -2.67
C PHE A 314 -5.36 -9.48 -3.57
N ILE A 315 -4.09 -9.89 -3.62
CA ILE A 315 -3.61 -10.95 -4.50
C ILE A 315 -3.22 -12.24 -3.77
N SER A 316 -3.29 -12.26 -2.43
CA SER A 316 -2.84 -13.42 -1.63
C SER A 316 -3.61 -14.71 -1.92
N HIS A 317 -4.86 -14.61 -2.36
CA HIS A 317 -5.71 -15.76 -2.71
C HIS A 317 -5.40 -16.35 -4.09
N VAL A 318 -4.66 -15.62 -4.92
CA VAL A 318 -4.32 -16.04 -6.28
C VAL A 318 -3.09 -16.94 -6.30
N ILE A 319 -2.23 -16.82 -5.29
CA ILE A 319 -1.02 -17.64 -5.12
C ILE A 319 -1.35 -19.13 -5.13
N ASP A 320 -2.51 -19.51 -4.58
CA ASP A 320 -2.92 -20.91 -4.47
C ASP A 320 -3.72 -21.42 -5.68
N ASN A 321 -4.39 -20.53 -6.43
CA ASN A 321 -5.21 -20.93 -7.58
C ASN A 321 -5.52 -19.76 -8.54
N VAL A 322 -4.86 -19.74 -9.71
CA VAL A 322 -5.08 -18.73 -10.76
C VAL A 322 -6.49 -18.77 -11.37
N ASP A 323 -7.20 -19.90 -11.32
CA ASP A 323 -8.58 -19.99 -11.80
C ASP A 323 -9.51 -19.03 -11.05
N MET A 324 -9.18 -18.69 -9.80
CA MET A 324 -9.93 -17.69 -9.02
C MET A 324 -9.90 -16.31 -9.67
N VAL A 325 -8.79 -15.96 -10.34
CA VAL A 325 -8.70 -14.70 -11.10
C VAL A 325 -9.71 -14.68 -12.22
N PHE A 326 -10.03 -15.79 -12.87
CA PHE A 326 -10.94 -15.84 -14.03
C PHE A 326 -12.40 -16.14 -13.65
N ASN A 327 -12.69 -16.33 -12.36
CA ASN A 327 -14.03 -16.59 -11.87
C ASN A 327 -14.72 -15.30 -11.41
N GLU A 328 -15.49 -14.68 -12.30
CA GLU A 328 -16.22 -13.42 -12.03
C GLU A 328 -17.18 -13.49 -10.83
N SER A 329 -17.67 -14.69 -10.48
CA SER A 329 -18.58 -14.87 -9.33
C SER A 329 -17.92 -14.63 -7.97
N LEU A 330 -16.59 -14.53 -7.93
CA LEU A 330 -15.80 -14.35 -6.71
C LEU A 330 -15.43 -12.88 -6.42
N ASP A 331 -15.64 -11.96 -7.37
CA ASP A 331 -15.26 -10.54 -7.25
C ASP A 331 -15.88 -9.83 -6.04
N GLY A 332 -17.06 -10.28 -5.61
CA GLY A 332 -17.77 -9.76 -4.44
C GLY A 332 -17.48 -10.50 -3.13
N LYS A 333 -16.84 -11.68 -3.17
CA LYS A 333 -16.65 -12.58 -2.02
C LYS A 333 -15.22 -12.57 -1.46
N ASN A 334 -14.22 -12.28 -2.30
CA ASN A 334 -12.81 -12.27 -1.86
C ASN A 334 -12.45 -11.03 -1.02
N ASN A 335 -13.30 -10.00 -1.03
CA ASN A 335 -13.16 -8.78 -0.24
C ASN A 335 -13.86 -8.83 1.12
N SER A 336 -14.35 -9.97 1.62
CA SER A 336 -15.17 -9.99 2.85
C SER A 336 -14.63 -10.86 3.98
N LYS A 337 -13.59 -11.67 3.75
CA LYS A 337 -13.02 -12.54 4.79
C LYS A 337 -11.83 -11.91 5.52
N ASN A 338 -11.16 -10.94 4.89
CA ASN A 338 -10.00 -10.23 5.44
C ASN A 338 -10.14 -8.69 5.37
N PHE A 339 -11.29 -8.19 4.92
CA PHE A 339 -11.65 -6.78 4.87
C PHE A 339 -12.94 -6.57 5.66
#